data_AF-A0A7W9LPZ0-F1
#
_entry.id   AF-A0A7W9LPZ0-F1
#
_cell.length_a   1.000
_cell.length_b   1.000
_cell.length_c   1.000
_cell.angle_alpha   90.00
_cell.angle_beta   90.00
_cell.angle_gamma   90.00
#
_symmetry.space_group_name_H-M   'P 1'
#
loop_
_entity.id
_entity.type
_entity.pdbx_description
1 polymer ?
#
loop_
_entity_poly.entity_id
_entity_poly.type
_entity_poly.pdbx_seq_one_letter_code
_entity_poly.pdbx_strand_id
1 'polypeptide(L)'
;MANRRDESRRPSARGGRGTGAGRSSSPAPGQQNPPRRRGFWIAVAVILAAVNIVLATLILSGGDDGDPVAGRVADLEAQEEARQVELVAELTQQTTAAHSGLLPVIEGLHTVVPSGGQAVVSPAATPASWHSAVGAAIGTFGDPPSGSTEFNTARNGLLLAIDLLGSATTAYESAVAAPAGPQQDELLELAGRLRDQAVAAWSVAATQLDVLNIDAGYGHAHITLPARPGEEVDPHGGVGFEPKPEDHTNHN
;
A
#
# COMPACT_ATOMS: atom_id res chain seq x y z
N MET A 1 -46.29 -4.57 62.65
CA MET A 1 -45.85 -3.38 61.90
C MET A 1 -46.19 -3.64 60.43
N ALA A 2 -47.40 -3.28 59.97
CA ALA A 2 -47.74 -2.03 59.25
C ALA A 2 -46.89 -1.82 57.97
N ASN A 3 -47.37 -1.47 56.79
CA ASN A 3 -48.68 -1.46 56.11
C ASN A 3 -48.33 -0.89 54.70
N ARG A 4 -48.96 -1.43 53.64
CA ARG A 4 -49.60 -0.67 52.55
C ARG A 4 -48.81 0.46 51.83
N ARG A 5 -48.59 0.31 50.50
CA ARG A 5 -49.03 1.27 49.47
C ARG A 5 -49.35 0.51 48.18
N ASP A 6 -50.61 0.28 47.82
CA ASP A 6 -51.69 1.17 47.37
C ASP A 6 -51.67 1.41 45.85
N GLU A 7 -52.82 1.10 45.27
CA GLU A 7 -53.19 1.14 43.87
C GLU A 7 -53.42 2.60 43.43
N SER A 8 -53.54 2.80 42.12
CA SER A 8 -54.76 3.34 41.48
C SER A 8 -54.56 4.42 40.40
N ARG A 9 -55.28 4.15 39.30
CA ARG A 9 -56.12 5.07 38.50
C ARG A 9 -55.47 6.14 37.58
N ARG A 10 -55.73 5.92 36.28
CA ARG A 10 -55.85 6.92 35.19
C ARG A 10 -56.84 8.05 35.58
N PRO A 11 -56.82 9.24 34.94
CA PRO A 11 -57.58 9.43 33.70
C PRO A 11 -57.05 10.48 32.69
N SER A 12 -57.82 10.56 31.61
CA SER A 12 -57.77 11.22 30.32
C SER A 12 -57.83 12.76 30.24
N ALA A 13 -57.17 13.26 29.19
CA ALA A 13 -57.66 14.20 28.15
C ALA A 13 -57.91 15.71 28.43
N ARG A 14 -57.56 16.47 27.38
CA ARG A 14 -58.26 17.65 26.79
C ARG A 14 -57.78 19.06 27.20
N GLY A 15 -56.98 19.65 26.31
CA GLY A 15 -57.38 20.85 25.54
C GLY A 15 -56.86 22.24 25.96
N GLY A 16 -56.33 22.99 24.98
CA GLY A 16 -56.25 24.47 24.97
C GLY A 16 -54.86 25.05 24.64
N ARG A 17 -54.55 25.37 23.37
CA ARG A 17 -54.38 26.73 22.78
C ARG A 17 -53.66 27.73 23.71
N GLY A 18 -52.59 28.44 23.34
CA GLY A 18 -51.82 28.57 22.09
C GLY A 18 -51.05 29.90 22.13
N THR A 19 -49.87 29.97 21.50
CA THR A 19 -49.15 31.15 20.96
C THR A 19 -48.04 30.54 20.08
N GLY A 20 -47.89 30.84 18.79
CA GLY A 20 -47.67 32.15 18.20
C GLY A 20 -46.19 32.26 17.81
N ALA A 21 -45.92 32.09 16.50
CA ALA A 21 -44.72 32.51 15.76
C ALA A 21 -43.39 31.74 15.89
N GLY A 22 -43.01 31.11 14.77
CA GLY A 22 -41.64 31.17 14.25
C GLY A 22 -40.77 29.94 14.49
N ARG A 23 -40.71 29.04 13.48
CA ARG A 23 -39.48 28.62 12.78
C ARG A 23 -39.77 27.43 11.86
N SER A 24 -39.19 27.53 10.68
CA SER A 24 -39.21 26.65 9.53
C SER A 24 -39.09 25.16 9.85
N SER A 25 -39.99 24.34 9.30
CA SER A 25 -39.80 22.90 9.22
C SER A 25 -38.84 22.59 8.06
N SER A 26 -37.56 22.39 8.34
CA SER A 26 -36.69 21.65 7.42
C SER A 26 -37.08 20.17 7.47
N PRO A 27 -37.34 19.52 6.33
CA PRO A 27 -37.64 18.10 6.31
C PRO A 27 -36.38 17.28 6.62
N ALA A 28 -36.60 16.14 7.29
CA ALA A 28 -35.58 15.11 7.46
C ALA A 28 -34.99 14.68 6.10
N PRO A 29 -33.69 14.32 6.02
CA PRO A 29 -33.11 13.81 4.78
C PRO A 29 -33.88 12.58 4.33
N GLY A 30 -34.47 12.66 3.14
CA GLY A 30 -35.14 11.54 2.51
C GLY A 30 -34.13 10.41 2.27
N GLN A 31 -34.46 9.21 2.75
CA GLN A 31 -33.93 7.98 2.18
C GLN A 31 -34.31 7.94 0.70
N GLN A 32 -33.40 8.36 -0.15
CA GLN A 32 -33.49 8.12 -1.58
C GLN A 32 -33.06 6.68 -1.83
N ASN A 33 -34.00 5.82 -2.19
CA ASN A 33 -33.66 4.54 -2.80
C ASN A 33 -32.80 4.81 -4.06
N PRO A 34 -31.62 4.19 -4.21
CA PRO A 34 -30.80 4.42 -5.38
C PRO A 34 -31.57 3.98 -6.65
N PRO A 35 -31.55 4.77 -7.74
CA PRO A 35 -32.18 4.37 -8.98
C PRO A 35 -31.55 3.07 -9.50
N ARG A 36 -32.41 2.18 -9.97
CA ARG A 36 -32.10 0.82 -10.42
C ARG A 36 -30.96 0.82 -11.44
N ARG A 37 -29.76 0.45 -10.98
CA ARG A 37 -28.56 0.10 -11.75
C ARG A 37 -28.77 -1.17 -12.59
N ARG A 38 -29.83 -1.26 -13.41
CA ARG A 38 -30.00 -2.35 -14.38
C ARG A 38 -29.83 -1.85 -15.82
N GLY A 39 -30.30 -0.64 -16.12
CA GLY A 39 -30.13 -0.03 -17.44
C GLY A 39 -28.68 0.27 -17.82
N PHE A 40 -27.86 0.72 -16.86
CA PHE A 40 -26.45 1.01 -17.08
C PHE A 40 -25.65 -0.26 -17.43
N TRP A 41 -25.90 -1.37 -16.72
CA TRP A 41 -25.24 -2.65 -17.00
C TRP A 41 -25.73 -3.29 -18.30
N ILE A 42 -26.99 -3.06 -18.70
CA ILE A 42 -27.48 -3.50 -20.01
C ILE A 42 -26.81 -2.70 -21.13
N ALA A 43 -26.64 -1.38 -20.98
CA ALA A 43 -25.94 -0.56 -21.96
C ALA A 43 -24.46 -0.96 -22.10
N VAL A 44 -23.77 -1.22 -20.98
CA VAL A 44 -22.39 -1.72 -20.98
C VAL A 44 -22.30 -3.11 -21.62
N ALA A 45 -23.24 -4.02 -21.32
CA ALA A 45 -23.28 -5.35 -21.92
C ALA A 45 -23.56 -5.31 -23.44
N VAL A 46 -24.42 -4.40 -23.90
CA VAL A 46 -24.71 -4.22 -25.33
C VAL A 46 -23.50 -3.63 -26.07
N ILE A 47 -22.76 -2.70 -25.47
CA ILE A 47 -21.52 -2.17 -26.06
C ILE A 47 -20.47 -3.26 -26.15
N LEU A 48 -20.26 -4.05 -25.08
CA LEU A 48 -19.32 -5.16 -25.08
C LEU A 48 -19.72 -6.26 -26.08
N ALA A 49 -21.02 -6.56 -26.20
CA ALA A 49 -21.52 -7.51 -27.19
C ALA A 49 -21.34 -6.99 -28.62
N ALA A 50 -21.59 -5.70 -28.88
CA ALA A 50 -21.36 -5.09 -30.19
C ALA A 50 -19.88 -5.08 -30.58
N VAL A 51 -18.97 -4.78 -29.64
CA VAL A 51 -17.52 -4.85 -29.88
C VAL A 51 -17.08 -6.29 -30.18
N ASN A 52 -17.57 -7.28 -29.42
CA ASN A 52 -17.25 -8.70 -29.68
C ASN A 52 -17.84 -9.20 -31.00
N ILE A 53 -19.03 -8.74 -31.40
CA ILE A 53 -19.64 -9.10 -32.68
C ILE A 53 -18.85 -8.47 -33.83
N VAL A 54 -18.46 -7.19 -33.73
CA VAL A 54 -17.62 -6.52 -34.73
C VAL A 54 -16.27 -7.24 -34.86
N LEU A 55 -15.64 -7.58 -33.74
CA LEU A 55 -14.38 -8.32 -33.71
C LEU A 55 -14.52 -9.74 -34.29
N ALA A 56 -15.59 -10.45 -33.95
CA ALA A 56 -15.87 -11.78 -34.49
C ALA A 56 -16.22 -11.73 -36.00
N THR A 57 -16.93 -10.70 -36.47
CA THR A 57 -17.21 -10.51 -37.89
C THR A 57 -15.96 -10.13 -38.68
N LEU A 58 -15.02 -9.40 -38.10
CA LEU A 58 -13.71 -9.11 -38.71
C LEU A 58 -12.88 -10.40 -38.86
N ILE A 59 -12.89 -11.27 -37.85
CA ILE A 59 -12.17 -12.56 -37.85
C ILE A 59 -12.79 -13.57 -38.84
N LEU A 60 -14.12 -13.61 -38.96
CA LEU A 60 -14.81 -14.60 -39.80
C LEU A 60 -14.93 -14.19 -41.29
N SER A 61 -14.71 -12.91 -41.62
CA SER A 61 -14.86 -12.39 -42.99
C SER A 61 -13.53 -12.16 -43.72
N GLY A 62 -12.39 -12.22 -43.02
CA GLY A 62 -11.06 -11.95 -43.57
C GLY A 62 -10.35 -13.23 -44.01
N GLY A 63 -10.54 -13.62 -45.27
CA GLY A 63 -9.69 -14.61 -45.92
C GLY A 63 -8.32 -14.02 -46.28
N ASP A 64 -7.26 -14.74 -45.91
CA ASP A 64 -5.98 -14.94 -46.60
C ASP A 64 -5.16 -13.76 -47.16
N ASP A 65 -5.37 -12.53 -46.67
CA ASP A 65 -4.39 -11.44 -46.79
C ASP A 65 -4.11 -10.91 -45.37
N GLY A 66 -2.86 -11.03 -44.90
CA GLY A 66 -2.47 -10.65 -43.54
C GLY A 66 -2.96 -9.26 -43.17
N ASP A 67 -3.82 -9.17 -42.16
CA ASP A 67 -4.41 -7.92 -41.71
C ASP A 67 -3.29 -6.92 -41.34
N PRO A 68 -3.13 -5.82 -42.09
CA PRO A 68 -2.08 -4.84 -41.81
C PRO A 68 -2.24 -4.20 -40.42
N VAL A 69 -3.45 -4.24 -39.84
CA VAL A 69 -3.69 -3.80 -38.45
C VAL A 69 -3.13 -4.82 -37.47
N ALA A 70 -3.36 -6.12 -37.66
CA ALA A 70 -2.81 -7.17 -36.81
C ALA A 70 -1.27 -7.16 -36.81
N GLY A 71 -0.64 -6.99 -37.98
CA GLY A 71 0.81 -6.82 -38.07
C GLY A 71 1.30 -5.59 -37.31
N ARG A 72 0.60 -4.46 -37.41
CA ARG A 72 0.96 -3.24 -36.68
C ARG A 72 0.78 -3.39 -35.16
N VAL A 73 -0.24 -4.11 -34.70
CA VAL A 73 -0.47 -4.39 -33.27
C VAL A 73 0.69 -5.24 -32.73
N ALA A 74 1.04 -6.33 -33.42
CA ALA A 74 2.16 -7.18 -33.02
C ALA A 74 3.49 -6.41 -32.95
N ASP A 75 3.76 -5.52 -33.92
CA ASP A 75 4.95 -4.67 -33.90
C ASP A 75 4.97 -3.72 -32.69
N LEU A 76 3.81 -3.19 -32.29
CA LEU A 76 3.68 -2.29 -31.14
C LEU A 76 3.83 -3.05 -29.81
N GLU A 77 3.25 -4.24 -29.70
CA GLU A 77 3.41 -5.11 -28.54
C GLU A 77 4.87 -5.51 -28.34
N ALA A 78 5.58 -5.90 -29.41
CA ALA A 78 7.01 -6.22 -29.33
C ALA A 78 7.86 -5.00 -28.90
N GLN A 79 7.51 -3.79 -29.34
CA GLN A 79 8.17 -2.55 -28.92
C GLN A 79 7.88 -2.20 -27.45
N GLU A 80 6.67 -2.51 -26.97
CA GLU A 80 6.30 -2.34 -25.56
C GLU A 80 7.08 -3.29 -24.66
N GLU A 81 7.15 -4.57 -25.03
CA GLU A 81 7.90 -5.59 -24.30
C GLU A 81 9.38 -5.23 -24.21
N ALA A 82 10.00 -4.81 -25.32
CA ALA A 82 11.40 -4.39 -25.33
C ALA A 82 11.65 -3.20 -24.38
N ARG A 83 10.76 -2.21 -24.38
CA ARG A 83 10.86 -1.04 -23.48
C ARG A 83 10.63 -1.44 -22.02
N GLN A 84 9.71 -2.37 -21.75
CA GLN A 84 9.43 -2.84 -20.41
C GLN A 84 10.68 -3.51 -19.79
N VAL A 85 11.46 -4.25 -20.58
CA VAL A 85 12.74 -4.83 -20.15
C VAL A 85 13.75 -3.76 -19.76
N GLU A 86 13.83 -2.66 -20.50
CA GLU A 86 14.70 -1.52 -20.16
C GLU A 86 14.25 -0.81 -18.87
N LEU A 87 12.93 -0.58 -18.73
CA LEU A 87 12.36 0.03 -17.53
C LEU A 87 12.64 -0.80 -16.27
N VAL A 88 12.54 -2.13 -16.34
CA VAL A 88 12.84 -3.01 -15.20
C VAL A 88 14.31 -2.92 -14.79
N ALA A 89 15.23 -2.86 -15.76
CA ALA A 89 16.65 -2.67 -15.45
C ALA A 89 16.91 -1.32 -14.76
N GLU A 90 16.26 -0.27 -15.23
CA GLU A 90 16.36 1.06 -14.62
C GLU A 90 15.80 1.06 -13.18
N LEU A 91 14.60 0.53 -12.97
CA LEU A 91 13.98 0.44 -11.64
C LEU A 91 14.84 -0.37 -10.67
N THR A 92 15.50 -1.42 -11.14
CA THR A 92 16.41 -2.23 -10.33
C THR A 92 17.63 -1.44 -9.88
N GLN A 93 18.23 -0.65 -10.78
CA GLN A 93 19.35 0.24 -10.45
C GLN A 93 18.92 1.34 -9.48
N GLN A 94 17.78 2.00 -9.73
CA GLN A 94 17.22 3.02 -8.85
C GLN A 94 16.94 2.45 -7.45
N THR A 95 16.36 1.26 -7.37
CA THR A 95 16.07 0.57 -6.10
C THR A 95 17.35 0.21 -5.35
N THR A 96 18.39 -0.24 -6.04
CA THR A 96 19.70 -0.56 -5.44
C THR A 96 20.38 0.70 -4.88
N ALA A 97 20.33 1.81 -5.61
CA ALA A 97 20.87 3.09 -5.17
C ALA A 97 20.09 3.65 -3.96
N ALA A 98 18.75 3.62 -4.02
CA ALA A 98 17.89 4.03 -2.91
C ALA A 98 18.14 3.16 -1.67
N HIS A 99 18.19 1.83 -1.82
CA HIS A 99 18.52 0.89 -0.74
C HIS A 99 19.82 1.30 -0.03
N SER A 100 20.89 1.50 -0.79
CA SER A 100 22.21 1.87 -0.26
C SER A 100 22.17 3.20 0.50
N GLY A 101 21.42 4.19 -0.02
CA GLY A 101 21.24 5.48 0.63
C GLY A 101 20.39 5.44 1.91
N LEU A 102 19.51 4.45 2.05
CA LEU A 102 18.59 4.31 3.19
C LEU A 102 19.15 3.48 4.35
N LEU A 103 20.20 2.68 4.13
CA LEU A 103 20.82 1.88 5.21
C LEU A 103 21.18 2.72 6.45
N PRO A 104 21.83 3.90 6.33
CA PRO A 104 22.14 4.72 7.51
C PRO A 104 20.90 5.25 8.23
N VAL A 105 19.77 5.40 7.53
CA VAL A 105 18.49 5.83 8.12
C VAL A 105 17.90 4.71 8.96
N ILE A 106 17.87 3.49 8.41
CA ILE A 106 17.38 2.30 9.11
C ILE A 106 18.24 2.00 10.35
N GLU A 107 19.56 2.06 10.22
CA GLU A 107 20.50 1.88 11.34
C GLU A 107 20.32 2.95 12.42
N GLY A 108 20.21 4.22 12.01
CA GLY A 108 19.99 5.35 12.91
C GLY A 108 18.68 5.23 13.67
N LEU A 109 17.57 4.95 12.97
CA LEU A 109 16.26 4.72 13.58
C LEU A 109 16.27 3.48 14.47
N HIS A 110 16.92 2.39 14.09
CA HIS A 110 17.01 1.20 14.95
C HIS A 110 17.74 1.48 16.26
N THR A 111 18.75 2.36 16.26
CA THR A 111 19.48 2.75 17.47
C THR A 111 18.58 3.45 18.50
N VAL A 112 17.57 4.20 18.05
CA VAL A 112 16.72 5.04 18.92
C VAL A 112 15.31 4.48 19.13
N VAL A 113 14.79 3.71 18.18
CA VAL A 113 13.47 3.06 18.23
C VAL A 113 13.58 1.58 17.83
N PRO A 114 14.38 0.74 18.52
CA PRO A 114 14.66 -0.64 18.12
C PRO A 114 13.40 -1.51 18.01
N SER A 115 13.35 -2.43 17.03
CA SER A 115 12.23 -3.39 16.90
C SER A 115 12.12 -4.28 18.14
N GLY A 116 11.01 -4.18 18.87
CA GLY A 116 10.77 -4.94 20.10
C GLY A 116 11.65 -4.53 21.30
N GLY A 117 12.39 -3.42 21.18
CA GLY A 117 13.23 -2.88 22.26
C GLY A 117 12.66 -1.60 22.86
N GLN A 118 13.40 -1.04 23.82
CA GLN A 118 13.02 0.22 24.44
C GLN A 118 13.45 1.39 23.56
N ALA A 119 12.49 2.22 23.15
CA ALA A 119 12.75 3.44 22.43
C ALA A 119 13.27 4.55 23.36
N VAL A 120 14.18 5.38 22.86
CA VAL A 120 14.84 6.45 23.60
C VAL A 120 15.12 7.65 22.70
N VAL A 121 15.07 8.86 23.27
CA VAL A 121 15.64 10.04 22.63
C VAL A 121 17.15 10.04 22.85
N SER A 122 17.91 10.21 21.77
CA SER A 122 19.37 10.28 21.79
C SER A 122 19.88 11.60 21.20
N PRO A 123 20.80 12.32 21.89
CA PRO A 123 21.44 13.52 21.35
C PRO A 123 22.41 13.23 20.21
N ALA A 124 22.82 11.97 20.02
CA ALA A 124 23.66 11.55 18.90
C ALA A 124 22.86 11.32 17.61
N ALA A 125 21.52 11.27 17.67
CA ALA A 125 20.68 11.10 16.50
C ALA A 125 20.61 12.39 15.69
N THR A 126 20.59 12.26 14.36
CA THR A 126 20.57 13.39 13.42
C THR A 126 19.38 13.29 12.46
N PRO A 127 18.15 13.64 12.89
CA PRO A 127 16.95 13.53 12.04
C PRO A 127 17.09 14.30 10.71
N ALA A 128 17.80 15.43 10.70
CA ALA A 128 18.07 16.20 9.50
C ALA A 128 18.84 15.42 8.42
N SER A 129 19.84 14.60 8.80
CA SER A 129 20.55 13.76 7.83
C SER A 129 19.67 12.62 7.31
N TRP A 130 18.77 12.10 8.15
CA TRP A 130 17.81 11.08 7.73
C TRP A 130 16.79 11.61 6.73
N HIS A 131 16.23 12.80 6.97
CA HIS A 131 15.38 13.50 5.99
C HIS A 131 16.09 13.75 4.66
N SER A 132 17.35 14.17 4.71
CA SER A 132 18.16 14.36 3.50
C SER A 132 18.35 13.05 2.72
N ALA A 133 18.60 11.94 3.41
CA ALA A 133 18.77 10.62 2.79
C ALA A 133 17.45 10.10 2.20
N VAL A 134 16.33 10.25 2.91
CA VAL A 134 14.99 9.91 2.41
C VAL A 134 14.65 10.74 1.17
N GLY A 135 14.90 12.05 1.19
CA GLY A 135 14.68 12.92 0.03
C GLY A 135 15.53 12.54 -1.18
N ALA A 136 16.80 12.20 -0.96
CA ALA A 136 17.69 11.71 -2.03
C ALA A 136 17.21 10.35 -2.60
N ALA A 137 16.73 9.45 -1.75
CA ALA A 137 16.17 8.17 -2.18
C ALA A 137 14.91 8.36 -3.04
N ILE A 138 13.98 9.24 -2.65
CA ILE A 138 12.82 9.60 -3.49
C ILE A 138 13.29 10.18 -4.82
N GLY A 139 14.24 11.11 -4.79
CA GLY A 139 14.79 11.76 -5.98
C GLY A 139 15.43 10.80 -6.98
N THR A 140 15.88 9.63 -6.53
CA THR A 140 16.47 8.58 -7.39
C THR A 140 15.46 8.01 -8.40
N PHE A 141 14.17 7.99 -8.07
CA PHE A 141 13.12 7.44 -8.95
C PHE A 141 12.60 8.41 -9.99
N GLY A 142 12.94 9.71 -9.88
CA GLY A 142 12.57 10.74 -10.85
C GLY A 142 11.07 10.82 -11.19
N ASP A 143 10.78 11.28 -12.40
CA ASP A 143 9.42 11.30 -12.95
C ASP A 143 8.94 9.87 -13.30
N PRO A 144 7.66 9.55 -13.08
CA PRO A 144 7.15 8.22 -13.39
C PRO A 144 7.17 7.96 -14.91
N PRO A 145 7.81 6.88 -15.39
CA PRO A 145 7.72 6.51 -16.79
C PRO A 145 6.34 5.92 -17.09
N SER A 146 6.02 5.77 -18.38
CA SER A 146 4.89 4.95 -18.82
C SER A 146 5.31 3.49 -18.83
N GLY A 147 5.08 2.78 -17.72
CA GLY A 147 5.32 1.34 -17.59
C GLY A 147 4.03 0.53 -17.38
N SER A 148 4.16 -0.80 -17.33
CA SER A 148 3.06 -1.71 -17.03
C SER A 148 2.43 -1.48 -15.65
N THR A 149 1.28 -2.10 -15.38
CA THR A 149 0.62 -2.01 -14.07
C THR A 149 1.49 -2.59 -12.97
N GLU A 150 2.14 -3.72 -13.23
CA GLU A 150 3.04 -4.44 -12.33
C GLU A 150 4.28 -3.60 -12.02
N PHE A 151 4.88 -3.00 -13.06
CA PHE A 151 5.98 -2.06 -12.92
C PHE A 151 5.61 -0.88 -12.02
N ASN A 152 4.49 -0.23 -12.31
CA ASN A 152 4.02 0.91 -11.53
C ASN A 152 3.68 0.51 -10.09
N THR A 153 3.19 -0.72 -9.87
CA THR A 153 2.91 -1.25 -8.54
C THR A 153 4.20 -1.43 -7.74
N ALA A 154 5.24 -2.01 -8.32
CA ALA A 154 6.55 -2.14 -7.67
C ALA A 154 7.14 -0.76 -7.33
N ARG A 155 7.20 0.14 -8.32
CA ARG A 155 7.75 1.50 -8.14
C ARG A 155 7.00 2.29 -7.07
N ASN A 156 5.67 2.28 -7.09
CA ASN A 156 4.87 3.02 -6.11
C ASN A 156 4.93 2.39 -4.72
N GLY A 157 5.05 1.06 -4.63
CA GLY A 157 5.28 0.36 -3.36
C GLY A 157 6.62 0.75 -2.72
N LEU A 158 7.68 0.85 -3.52
CA LEU A 158 8.99 1.33 -3.05
C LEU A 158 8.91 2.78 -2.58
N LEU A 159 8.31 3.68 -3.36
CA LEU A 159 8.15 5.08 -2.97
C LEU A 159 7.32 5.25 -1.70
N LEU A 160 6.25 4.47 -1.52
CA LEU A 160 5.46 4.45 -0.30
C LEU A 160 6.29 3.99 0.90
N ALA A 161 7.13 2.97 0.74
CA ALA A 161 8.02 2.52 1.81
C ALA A 161 9.01 3.62 2.22
N ILE A 162 9.56 4.34 1.25
CA ILE A 162 10.48 5.47 1.51
C ILE A 162 9.76 6.62 2.24
N ASP A 163 8.52 6.92 1.85
CA ASP A 163 7.69 7.94 2.49
C ASP A 163 7.33 7.58 3.95
N LEU A 164 7.02 6.30 4.21
CA LEU A 164 6.82 5.79 5.57
C LEU A 164 8.08 5.96 6.44
N LEU A 165 9.27 5.79 5.86
CA LEU A 165 10.53 6.02 6.57
C LEU A 165 10.79 7.52 6.85
N GLY A 166 10.39 8.40 5.94
CA GLY A 166 10.34 9.85 6.18
C GLY A 166 9.37 10.22 7.29
N SER A 167 8.20 9.56 7.34
CA SER A 167 7.22 9.74 8.41
C SER A 167 7.75 9.25 9.75
N ALA A 168 8.48 8.13 9.79
CA ALA A 168 9.16 7.63 10.98
C ALA A 168 10.20 8.64 11.51
N THR A 169 10.99 9.21 10.60
CA THR A 169 11.97 10.28 10.91
C THR A 169 11.29 11.50 11.51
N THR A 170 10.16 11.94 10.93
CA THR A 170 9.36 13.07 11.42
C THR A 170 8.79 12.82 12.81
N ALA A 171 8.27 11.61 13.05
CA ALA A 171 7.73 11.23 14.36
C ALA A 171 8.82 11.24 15.44
N TYR A 172 10.01 10.71 15.13
CA TYR A 172 11.15 10.76 16.05
C TYR A 172 11.61 12.20 16.32
N GLU A 173 11.74 13.03 15.30
CA GLU A 173 12.07 14.46 15.45
C GLU A 173 11.06 15.18 16.35
N SER A 174 9.77 14.87 16.20
CA SER A 174 8.72 15.39 17.07
C SER A 174 8.88 14.92 18.51
N ALA A 175 9.30 13.67 18.73
CA ALA A 175 9.57 13.13 20.07
C ALA A 175 10.76 13.85 20.75
N VAL A 176 11.80 14.19 19.99
CA VAL A 176 12.96 14.97 20.46
C VAL A 176 12.53 16.37 20.93
N ALA A 177 11.60 17.00 20.23
CA ALA A 177 11.10 18.33 20.57
C ALA A 177 10.08 18.34 21.73
N ALA A 178 9.42 17.19 22.00
CA ALA A 178 8.43 17.08 23.05
C ALA A 178 9.06 17.05 24.45
N PRO A 179 8.40 17.60 25.48
CA PRO A 179 8.79 17.38 26.87
C PRO A 179 8.77 15.89 27.22
N ALA A 180 9.70 15.48 28.09
CA ALA A 180 9.73 14.10 28.58
C ALA A 180 8.40 13.73 29.25
N GLY A 181 7.84 12.59 28.88
CA GLY A 181 6.55 12.10 29.38
C GLY A 181 5.74 11.38 28.31
N PRO A 182 4.42 11.16 28.57
CA PRO A 182 3.59 10.28 27.74
C PRO A 182 3.55 10.63 26.24
N GLN A 183 3.57 11.92 25.90
CA GLN A 183 3.56 12.37 24.51
C GLN A 183 4.85 12.00 23.77
N GLN A 184 6.01 12.12 24.43
CA GLN A 184 7.28 11.70 23.84
C GLN A 184 7.30 10.18 23.62
N ASP A 185 6.78 9.42 24.58
CA ASP A 185 6.68 7.96 24.49
C ASP A 185 5.77 7.52 23.32
N GLU A 186 4.62 8.16 23.15
CA GLU A 186 3.69 7.89 22.03
C GLU A 186 4.32 8.19 20.65
N LEU A 187 5.11 9.26 20.55
CA LEU A 187 5.80 9.65 19.32
C LEU A 187 6.97 8.71 18.99
N LEU A 188 7.71 8.25 20.01
CA LEU A 188 8.74 7.23 19.86
C LEU A 188 8.15 5.90 19.40
N GLU A 189 7.01 5.50 19.97
CA GLU A 189 6.30 4.28 19.56
C GLU A 189 5.79 4.41 18.11
N LEU A 190 5.22 5.56 17.75
CA LEU A 190 4.79 5.83 16.38
C LEU A 190 5.95 5.75 15.39
N ALA A 191 7.11 6.35 15.71
CA ALA A 191 8.31 6.29 14.88
C ALA A 191 8.77 4.83 14.66
N GLY A 192 8.78 4.01 15.72
CA GLY A 192 9.12 2.58 15.63
C GLY A 192 8.15 1.82 14.71
N ARG A 193 6.83 2.00 14.89
CA ARG A 193 5.82 1.35 14.04
C ARG A 193 5.92 1.75 12.57
N LEU A 194 6.14 3.03 12.29
CA LEU A 194 6.30 3.53 10.92
C LEU A 194 7.57 2.96 10.25
N ARG A 195 8.68 2.84 10.98
CA ARG A 195 9.89 2.17 10.47
C ARG A 195 9.59 0.71 10.11
N ASP A 196 8.93 -0.04 11.00
CA ASP A 196 8.62 -1.45 10.75
C ASP A 196 7.67 -1.61 9.55
N GLN A 197 6.69 -0.71 9.42
CA GLN A 197 5.81 -0.66 8.25
C GLN A 197 6.57 -0.32 6.95
N ALA A 198 7.54 0.58 7.01
CA ALA A 198 8.39 0.91 5.86
C ALA A 198 9.19 -0.31 5.39
N VAL A 199 9.83 -1.05 6.32
CA VAL A 199 10.58 -2.28 6.00
C VAL A 199 9.67 -3.34 5.40
N ALA A 200 8.48 -3.54 5.97
CA ALA A 200 7.51 -4.50 5.44
C ALA A 200 6.99 -4.10 4.04
N ALA A 201 6.64 -2.83 3.82
CA ALA A 201 6.19 -2.32 2.53
C ALA A 201 7.30 -2.45 1.47
N TRP A 202 8.54 -2.13 1.83
CA TRP A 202 9.69 -2.30 0.95
C TRP A 202 9.86 -3.76 0.55
N SER A 203 9.77 -4.71 1.49
CA SER A 203 9.92 -6.15 1.20
C SER A 203 8.89 -6.65 0.18
N VAL A 204 7.63 -6.24 0.31
CA VAL A 204 6.58 -6.60 -0.65
C VAL A 204 6.89 -6.01 -2.03
N ALA A 205 7.27 -4.74 -2.10
CA ALA A 205 7.58 -4.09 -3.36
C ALA A 205 8.85 -4.66 -4.04
N ALA A 206 9.87 -5.00 -3.25
CA ALA A 206 11.08 -5.67 -3.70
C ALA A 206 10.78 -7.08 -4.23
N THR A 207 9.83 -7.80 -3.63
CA THR A 207 9.37 -9.10 -4.16
C THR A 207 8.68 -8.93 -5.52
N GLN A 208 7.87 -7.87 -5.69
CA GLN A 208 7.29 -7.57 -7.01
C GLN A 208 8.36 -7.21 -8.04
N LEU A 209 9.42 -6.49 -7.62
CA LEU A 209 10.56 -6.19 -8.47
C LEU A 209 11.37 -7.43 -8.83
N ASP A 210 11.49 -8.41 -7.94
CA ASP A 210 12.11 -9.71 -8.21
C ASP A 210 11.37 -10.45 -9.33
N VAL A 211 10.04 -10.53 -9.25
CA VAL A 211 9.20 -11.12 -10.32
C VAL A 211 9.43 -10.41 -11.65
N LEU A 212 9.45 -9.07 -11.65
CA LEU A 212 9.72 -8.28 -12.86
C LEU A 212 11.11 -8.57 -13.45
N ASN A 213 12.13 -8.76 -12.62
CA ASN A 213 13.48 -9.11 -13.09
C ASN A 213 13.55 -10.51 -13.70
N ILE A 214 12.84 -11.48 -13.12
CA ILE A 214 12.73 -12.84 -13.67
C ILE A 214 12.05 -12.79 -15.04
N ASP A 215 10.91 -12.09 -15.14
CA ASP A 215 10.15 -11.96 -16.38
C ASP A 215 10.96 -11.24 -17.48
N ALA A 216 11.79 -10.26 -17.10
CA ALA A 216 12.69 -9.56 -18.01
C ALA A 216 13.98 -10.33 -18.36
N GLY A 217 14.20 -11.51 -17.77
CA GLY A 217 15.38 -12.35 -18.01
C GLY A 217 16.66 -11.93 -17.27
N TYR A 218 16.56 -11.04 -16.27
CA TYR A 218 17.69 -10.62 -15.43
C TYR A 218 17.95 -11.55 -14.23
N GLY A 219 17.01 -12.46 -13.93
CA GLY A 219 17.10 -13.38 -12.80
C GLY A 219 16.57 -12.77 -11.50
N HIS A 220 17.04 -13.26 -10.36
CA HIS A 220 16.59 -12.79 -9.05
C HIS A 220 17.27 -11.47 -8.62
N ALA A 221 16.50 -10.59 -7.98
CA ALA A 221 16.92 -9.31 -7.42
C ALA A 221 16.35 -9.11 -5.99
N HIS A 222 17.02 -9.67 -4.99
CA HIS A 222 16.63 -9.54 -3.58
C HIS A 222 17.18 -8.27 -2.95
N ILE A 223 16.52 -7.13 -3.22
CA ILE A 223 16.91 -5.84 -2.65
C ILE A 223 15.99 -5.53 -1.46
N THR A 224 16.30 -6.04 -0.27
CA THR A 224 15.46 -5.87 0.94
C THR A 224 16.13 -4.98 1.98
N LEU A 225 15.37 -4.10 2.63
CA LEU A 225 15.85 -3.36 3.81
C LEU A 225 15.93 -4.28 5.04
N PRO A 226 16.97 -4.15 5.87
CA PRO A 226 17.10 -4.96 7.08
C PRO A 226 16.12 -4.50 8.16
N ALA A 227 15.55 -5.44 8.92
CA ALA A 227 14.76 -5.11 10.12
C ALA A 227 15.68 -4.77 11.31
N ARG A 228 16.89 -5.33 11.34
CA ARG A 228 17.92 -5.06 12.35
C ARG A 228 19.29 -4.77 11.72
N PRO A 229 20.11 -3.90 12.32
CA PRO A 229 21.48 -3.66 11.86
C PRO A 229 22.29 -4.96 11.77
N GLY A 230 23.02 -5.14 10.67
CA GLY A 230 23.84 -6.34 10.44
C GLY A 230 23.06 -7.60 10.09
N GLU A 231 21.73 -7.54 9.92
CA GLU A 231 20.95 -8.63 9.35
C GLU A 231 21.26 -8.72 7.85
N GLU A 232 22.05 -9.72 7.48
CA GLU A 232 22.21 -10.13 6.09
C GLU A 232 20.97 -10.93 5.72
N VAL A 233 20.12 -10.36 4.86
CA VAL A 233 18.99 -11.09 4.31
C VAL A 233 19.55 -12.07 3.28
N ASP A 234 19.49 -13.36 3.59
CA ASP A 234 19.90 -14.42 2.67
C ASP A 234 19.18 -14.22 1.31
N PRO A 235 19.92 -14.00 0.20
CA PRO A 235 19.34 -13.86 -1.12
C PRO A 235 18.65 -15.14 -1.61
N HIS A 236 18.64 -16.23 -0.86
CA HIS A 236 17.89 -17.45 -1.16
C HIS A 236 16.67 -17.68 -0.25
N GLY A 237 16.27 -16.67 0.54
CA GLY A 237 15.03 -16.73 1.33
C GLY A 237 15.16 -17.57 2.59
N GLY A 238 16.08 -17.21 3.47
CA GLY A 238 16.23 -17.84 4.78
C GLY A 238 15.35 -17.22 5.87
N VAL A 239 14.02 -17.38 5.81
CA VAL A 239 13.30 -17.64 7.08
C VAL A 239 13.59 -19.10 7.40
N GLY A 240 14.33 -19.36 8.47
CA GLY A 240 14.70 -20.72 8.88
C GLY A 240 13.48 -21.61 9.15
N PHE A 241 12.89 -22.16 8.10
CA PHE A 241 12.09 -23.35 8.14
C PHE A 241 13.03 -24.47 7.75
N GLU A 242 13.74 -25.01 8.73
CA GLU A 242 14.46 -26.27 8.56
C GLU A 242 13.39 -27.37 8.59
N PRO A 243 12.99 -27.98 7.45
CA PRO A 243 12.09 -29.11 7.50
C PRO A 243 12.82 -30.22 8.24
N LYS A 244 12.37 -30.55 9.44
CA LYS A 244 12.80 -31.78 10.10
C LYS A 244 12.55 -32.92 9.11
N PRO A 245 13.58 -33.71 8.73
CA PRO A 245 13.32 -34.94 8.01
C PRO A 245 12.47 -35.82 8.92
N GLU A 246 11.28 -36.18 8.47
CA GLU A 246 10.48 -37.20 9.14
C GLU A 246 11.28 -38.50 9.10
N ASP A 247 11.54 -39.03 10.29
CA ASP A 247 12.19 -40.30 10.48
C ASP A 247 11.24 -41.42 10.03
N HIS A 248 11.28 -41.75 8.75
CA HIS A 248 10.69 -42.99 8.24
C HIS A 248 11.64 -44.15 8.55
N THR A 249 11.78 -44.45 9.84
CA THR A 249 12.24 -45.78 10.25
C THR A 249 11.13 -46.77 9.91
N ASN A 250 11.30 -47.45 8.79
CA ASN A 250 10.55 -48.64 8.42
C ASN A 250 10.60 -49.65 9.57
N HIS A 251 9.46 -49.87 10.22
CA HIS A 251 9.23 -51.09 10.98
C HIS A 251 8.95 -52.23 9.99
N ASN A 252 9.95 -53.10 9.84
CA ASN A 252 9.78 -54.51 9.47
C ASN A 252 10.58 -55.36 10.46
#